data_AF-A0A2H0S035-F1
#
_entry.id   AF-A0A2H0S035-F1
#
_cell.length_a   1.000
_cell.length_b   1.000
_cell.length_c   1.000
_cell.angle_alpha   90.00
_cell.angle_beta   90.00
_cell.angle_gamma   90.00
#
_symmetry.space_group_name_H-M   'P 1'
#
loop_
_entity.id
_entity.type
_entity.pdbx_description
1 polymer ?
#
loop_
_entity_poly.entity_id
_entity_poly.type
_entity_poly.pdbx_seq_one_letter_code
_entity_poly.pdbx_strand_id
1 'polypeptide(L)'
;MNAFRNFFFREIQANGFGLLRVLWGGLVFFWMLSVIRFVPFFYSESGFLPTPLGEITFRSAYRFSLLDGMESTGVWILYFLLLTSALSACVGKWPRISTILTTVLLLSFHERNLFPLGGGDKVLGLLGFLLCITPEIRAFSVERIPKQWNSWWKEHKLLPPLTMPIWPYRLLLWQVIVIYIFSGWEKMTGTMWTNGTAVAAVFHHPHFFRWGKDMADALSHPVFSATISYATLMFLLAWALLLIPRSLTSRLPQWVQPGTLKRTLILSGVMFHIGIFILLDVGAFSTAMLAAYCGLLLEEDMNAIRTSLNITSSGKFSVLFDGKCGFCQRSVFVLKMLDFLHRLSLVDFHNVEARKAVAPELTFEELDKAMHIYLPGGRVEKGFDAFRIIAWHLPALWIAVPFLYIPGIPPIGRRIYAEIAKRRKSCTGDSCTFRP
;
A
#
# COMPACT_ATOMS: atom_id res chain seq x y z
N MET A 1 9.21 34.96 5.92
CA MET A 1 8.93 34.24 4.65
C MET A 1 9.50 32.82 4.58
N ASN A 2 10.77 32.56 4.96
CA ASN A 2 11.39 31.23 4.80
C ASN A 2 10.72 30.10 5.60
N ALA A 3 10.27 30.34 6.84
CA ALA A 3 9.62 29.32 7.66
C ALA A 3 8.25 28.87 7.08
N PHE A 4 7.41 29.82 6.66
CA PHE A 4 6.12 29.51 6.03
C PHE A 4 6.30 28.72 4.73
N ARG A 5 7.23 29.17 3.87
CA ARG A 5 7.54 28.49 2.61
C ARG A 5 8.03 27.07 2.86
N ASN A 6 8.94 26.88 3.81
CA ASN A 6 9.44 25.54 4.16
C ASN A 6 8.36 24.67 4.81
N PHE A 7 7.44 25.26 5.58
CA PHE A 7 6.35 24.53 6.20
C PHE A 7 5.39 23.97 5.15
N PHE A 8 4.91 24.77 4.19
CA PHE A 8 3.91 24.34 3.21
C PHE A 8 4.48 23.74 1.92
N PHE A 9 5.68 24.17 1.51
CA PHE A 9 6.20 23.94 0.16
C PHE A 9 7.58 23.29 0.10
N ARG A 10 8.16 22.80 1.22
CA ARG A 10 9.34 21.94 1.08
C ARG A 10 8.97 20.72 0.25
N GLU A 11 9.89 20.31 -0.63
CA GLU A 11 9.70 19.11 -1.42
C GLU A 11 9.96 17.87 -0.58
N ILE A 12 9.14 16.85 -0.82
CA ILE A 12 9.27 15.50 -0.28
C ILE A 12 9.05 14.49 -1.41
N GLN A 13 9.54 13.26 -1.25
CA GLN A 13 9.22 12.19 -2.20
C GLN A 13 7.71 11.89 -2.21
N ALA A 14 7.13 11.72 -3.40
CA ALA A 14 5.73 11.39 -3.60
C ALA A 14 5.38 9.92 -3.32
N ASN A 15 6.35 9.10 -2.89
CA ASN A 15 6.18 7.66 -2.69
C ASN A 15 5.07 7.32 -1.69
N GLY A 16 4.98 8.01 -0.54
CA GLY A 16 3.91 7.78 0.44
C GLY A 16 2.51 7.99 -0.14
N PHE A 17 2.32 9.07 -0.92
CA PHE A 17 1.03 9.35 -1.58
C PHE A 17 0.76 8.44 -2.78
N GLY A 18 1.81 7.96 -3.46
CA GLY A 18 1.69 6.91 -4.46
C GLY A 18 1.17 5.60 -3.86
N LEU A 19 1.71 5.18 -2.70
CA LEU A 19 1.22 4.01 -1.97
C LEU A 19 -0.21 4.22 -1.46
N LEU A 20 -0.51 5.38 -0.89
CA LEU A 20 -1.87 5.74 -0.49
C LEU A 20 -2.84 5.63 -1.66
N ARG A 21 -2.51 6.14 -2.85
CA ARG A 21 -3.35 6.00 -4.06
C ARG A 21 -3.57 4.53 -4.43
N VAL A 22 -2.51 3.72 -4.47
CA VAL A 22 -2.59 2.30 -4.82
C VAL A 22 -3.55 1.58 -3.85
N LEU A 23 -3.32 1.75 -2.55
CA LEU A 23 -4.13 1.11 -1.52
C LEU A 23 -5.56 1.64 -1.52
N TRP A 24 -5.77 2.95 -1.58
CA TRP A 24 -7.10 3.55 -1.61
C TRP A 24 -7.92 3.07 -2.81
N GLY A 25 -7.35 3.11 -4.02
CA GLY A 25 -8.05 2.63 -5.22
C GLY A 25 -8.37 1.14 -5.14
N GLY A 26 -7.45 0.33 -4.61
CA GLY A 26 -7.68 -1.10 -4.38
C GLY A 26 -8.77 -1.35 -3.34
N LEU A 27 -8.77 -0.61 -2.22
CA LEU A 27 -9.80 -0.73 -1.19
C LEU A 27 -11.18 -0.35 -1.71
N VAL A 28 -11.30 0.77 -2.43
CA VAL A 28 -12.57 1.16 -3.05
C VAL A 28 -13.04 0.08 -4.04
N PHE A 29 -12.15 -0.47 -4.86
CA PHE A 29 -12.48 -1.54 -5.79
C PHE A 29 -13.01 -2.79 -5.06
N PHE A 30 -12.27 -3.32 -4.09
CA PHE A 30 -12.66 -4.54 -3.38
C PHE A 30 -13.89 -4.35 -2.50
N TRP A 31 -14.03 -3.17 -1.87
CA TRP A 31 -15.20 -2.84 -1.07
C TRP A 31 -16.46 -2.74 -1.93
N MET A 32 -16.41 -2.01 -3.05
CA MET A 32 -17.55 -1.93 -3.95
C MET A 32 -17.85 -3.28 -4.60
N LEU A 33 -16.84 -4.10 -4.87
CA LEU A 33 -17.02 -5.46 -5.39
C LEU A 33 -17.73 -6.37 -4.39
N SER A 34 -17.50 -6.23 -3.08
CA SER A 34 -18.14 -7.08 -2.06
C SER A 34 -19.66 -6.86 -1.98
N VAL A 35 -20.13 -5.66 -2.33
CA VAL A 35 -21.56 -5.29 -2.31
C VAL A 35 -22.26 -5.50 -3.64
N ILE A 36 -21.60 -6.10 -4.65
CA ILE A 36 -22.14 -6.22 -6.03
C ILE A 36 -23.55 -6.82 -6.08
N ARG A 37 -23.85 -7.81 -5.24
CA ARG A 37 -25.16 -8.49 -5.21
C ARG A 37 -26.30 -7.61 -4.69
N PHE A 38 -25.97 -6.54 -3.98
CA PHE A 38 -26.93 -5.66 -3.32
C PHE A 38 -27.01 -4.27 -3.96
N VAL A 39 -26.29 -4.02 -5.06
CA VAL A 39 -26.25 -2.73 -5.75
C VAL A 39 -27.65 -2.20 -6.11
N PRO A 40 -28.52 -2.94 -6.83
CA PRO A 40 -29.84 -2.43 -7.17
C PRO A 40 -30.72 -2.23 -5.93
N PHE A 41 -30.57 -3.09 -4.92
CA PHE A 41 -31.32 -3.00 -3.67
C PHE A 41 -30.97 -1.72 -2.89
N PHE A 42 -29.69 -1.37 -2.77
CA PHE A 42 -29.28 -0.21 -1.97
C PHE A 42 -29.32 1.13 -2.72
N TYR A 43 -29.18 1.14 -4.04
CA TYR A 43 -28.89 2.37 -4.78
C TYR A 43 -29.85 2.72 -5.92
N SER A 44 -30.77 1.83 -6.31
CA SER A 44 -31.77 2.15 -7.34
C SER A 44 -33.03 2.79 -6.76
N GLU A 45 -33.77 3.52 -7.60
CA GLU A 45 -35.04 4.13 -7.22
C GLU A 45 -36.08 3.11 -6.76
N SER A 46 -36.13 1.95 -7.43
CA SER A 46 -36.95 0.79 -7.03
C SER A 46 -36.46 0.03 -5.78
N GLY A 47 -35.35 0.48 -5.17
CA GLY A 47 -34.67 -0.19 -4.07
C GLY A 47 -35.22 0.16 -2.68
N PHE A 48 -34.39 -0.10 -1.67
CA PHE A 48 -34.70 0.07 -0.25
C PHE A 48 -35.06 1.51 0.14
N LEU A 49 -34.39 2.50 -0.48
CA LEU A 49 -34.57 3.92 -0.16
C LEU A 49 -34.82 4.72 -1.45
N PRO A 50 -36.08 4.87 -1.90
CA PRO A 50 -36.45 5.79 -2.98
C PRO A 50 -36.06 7.23 -2.69
N THR A 51 -35.78 8.03 -3.72
CA THR A 51 -35.26 9.41 -3.58
C THR A 51 -36.18 10.32 -2.75
N PRO A 52 -37.52 10.33 -2.95
CA PRO A 52 -38.42 11.18 -2.15
C PRO A 52 -38.39 10.87 -0.65
N LEU A 53 -38.12 9.61 -0.27
CA LEU A 53 -38.01 9.21 1.13
C LEU A 53 -36.67 9.63 1.75
N GLY A 54 -35.60 9.66 0.94
CA GLY A 54 -34.26 10.03 1.38
C GLY A 54 -34.14 11.51 1.81
N GLU A 55 -34.82 12.42 1.10
CA GLU A 55 -34.85 13.86 1.42
C GLU A 55 -35.54 14.17 2.75
N ILE A 56 -36.48 13.32 3.17
CA ILE A 56 -37.25 13.52 4.39
C ILE A 56 -36.51 12.97 5.62
N THR A 57 -35.75 11.89 5.44
CA THR A 57 -35.22 11.09 6.55
C THR A 57 -33.75 11.35 6.85
N PHE A 58 -32.89 11.41 5.83
CA PHE A 58 -31.43 11.32 6.04
C PHE A 58 -30.60 12.35 5.26
N ARG A 59 -31.14 13.00 4.22
CA ARG A 59 -30.40 13.97 3.39
C ARG A 59 -31.01 15.36 3.44
N SER A 60 -30.13 16.35 3.60
CA SER A 60 -30.45 17.74 3.29
C SER A 60 -30.48 17.93 1.77
N ALA A 61 -31.37 18.81 1.28
CA ALA A 61 -31.48 19.20 -0.14
C ALA A 61 -30.17 19.70 -0.77
N TYR A 62 -29.18 20.11 0.03
CA TYR A 62 -27.88 20.58 -0.46
C TYR A 62 -26.85 19.47 -0.70
N ARG A 63 -27.19 18.19 -0.43
CA ARG A 63 -26.27 17.06 -0.67
C ARG A 63 -26.54 16.45 -2.02
N PHE A 64 -25.52 16.44 -2.88
CA PHE A 64 -25.60 16.00 -4.27
C PHE A 64 -25.22 14.53 -4.43
N SER A 65 -25.95 13.78 -5.27
CA SER A 65 -25.55 12.47 -5.79
C SER A 65 -25.87 12.34 -7.27
N LEU A 66 -24.96 11.75 -8.04
CA LEU A 66 -25.21 11.37 -9.44
C LEU A 66 -26.28 10.27 -9.60
N LEU A 67 -26.68 9.61 -8.51
CA LEU A 67 -27.63 8.51 -8.50
C LEU A 67 -29.07 8.96 -8.16
N ASP A 68 -29.30 10.26 -7.94
CA ASP A 68 -30.62 10.77 -7.58
C ASP A 68 -31.62 10.52 -8.72
N GLY A 69 -32.71 9.81 -8.42
CA GLY A 69 -33.72 9.39 -9.42
C GLY A 69 -33.25 8.35 -10.43
N MET A 70 -32.09 7.70 -10.23
CA MET A 70 -31.60 6.68 -11.17
C MET A 70 -32.28 5.32 -10.99
N GLU A 71 -32.79 4.80 -12.11
CA GLU A 71 -33.23 3.41 -12.22
C GLU A 71 -32.06 2.43 -12.28
N SER A 72 -32.37 1.13 -12.09
CA SER A 72 -31.39 0.05 -11.96
C SER A 72 -30.28 0.06 -13.04
N THR A 73 -30.64 0.28 -14.31
CA THR A 73 -29.67 0.32 -15.41
C THR A 73 -28.65 1.44 -15.26
N GLY A 74 -29.08 2.66 -14.89
CA GLY A 74 -28.18 3.79 -14.67
C GLY A 74 -27.22 3.55 -13.51
N VAL A 75 -27.73 2.98 -12.41
CA VAL A 75 -26.93 2.59 -11.25
C VAL A 75 -25.84 1.59 -11.63
N TRP A 76 -26.16 0.57 -12.43
CA TRP A 76 -25.17 -0.42 -12.89
C TRP A 76 -24.08 0.21 -13.76
N ILE A 77 -24.42 1.14 -14.65
CA ILE A 77 -23.44 1.86 -15.47
C ILE A 77 -22.46 2.63 -14.58
N LEU A 78 -22.97 3.42 -13.62
CA LEU A 78 -22.12 4.18 -12.70
C LEU A 78 -21.31 3.26 -11.77
N TYR A 79 -21.88 2.12 -11.38
CA TYR A 79 -21.19 1.14 -10.55
C TYR A 79 -19.99 0.50 -11.27
N PHE A 80 -20.16 0.06 -12.51
CA PHE A 80 -19.04 -0.47 -13.29
C PHE A 80 -18.02 0.61 -13.65
N LEU A 81 -18.48 1.85 -13.87
CA LEU A 81 -17.57 2.99 -14.04
C LEU A 81 -16.73 3.23 -12.78
N LEU A 82 -17.33 3.13 -11.58
CA LEU A 82 -16.63 3.23 -10.30
C LEU A 82 -15.60 2.11 -10.13
N LEU A 83 -15.97 0.86 -10.41
CA LEU A 83 -15.02 -0.27 -10.32
C LEU A 83 -13.83 -0.10 -11.27
N THR A 84 -14.10 0.24 -12.53
CA THR A 84 -13.05 0.42 -13.54
C THR A 84 -12.17 1.63 -13.23
N SER A 85 -12.76 2.74 -12.77
CA SER A 85 -11.99 3.92 -12.35
C SER A 85 -11.16 3.64 -11.10
N ALA A 86 -11.69 2.90 -10.11
CA ALA A 86 -10.98 2.54 -8.89
C ALA A 86 -9.80 1.60 -9.18
N LEU A 87 -9.99 0.62 -10.07
CA LEU A 87 -8.90 -0.23 -10.54
C LEU A 87 -7.85 0.58 -11.30
N SER A 88 -8.28 1.49 -12.19
CA SER A 88 -7.38 2.41 -12.89
C SER A 88 -6.60 3.30 -11.92
N ALA A 89 -7.26 3.80 -10.87
CA ALA A 89 -6.65 4.58 -9.80
C ALA A 89 -5.68 3.74 -8.97
N CYS A 90 -5.95 2.47 -8.72
CA CYS A 90 -5.06 1.53 -8.03
C CYS A 90 -3.77 1.28 -8.82
N VAL A 91 -3.87 0.87 -10.08
CA VAL A 91 -2.70 0.58 -10.93
C VAL A 91 -1.98 1.86 -11.39
N GLY A 92 -2.65 3.01 -11.32
CA GLY A 92 -2.11 4.29 -11.74
C GLY A 92 -2.15 4.49 -13.26
N LYS A 93 -3.23 4.06 -13.90
CA LYS A 93 -3.58 4.49 -15.26
C LYS A 93 -4.43 5.76 -15.16
N TRP A 94 -4.01 6.81 -15.86
CA TRP A 94 -4.49 8.19 -15.74
C TRP A 94 -4.71 8.65 -14.30
N PRO A 95 -3.68 8.61 -13.42
CA PRO A 95 -3.84 8.69 -11.96
C PRO A 95 -4.71 9.85 -11.48
N ARG A 96 -4.60 11.04 -12.10
CA ARG A 96 -5.43 12.19 -11.75
C ARG A 96 -6.90 11.96 -12.07
N ILE A 97 -7.20 11.62 -13.32
CA ILE A 97 -8.57 11.48 -13.83
C ILE A 97 -9.26 10.31 -13.12
N SER A 98 -8.59 9.16 -13.03
CA SER A 98 -9.15 7.97 -12.39
C SER A 98 -9.42 8.18 -10.90
N THR A 99 -8.54 8.89 -10.18
CA THR A 99 -8.76 9.23 -8.76
C THR A 99 -9.94 10.19 -8.58
N ILE A 100 -10.03 11.25 -9.40
CA ILE A 100 -11.14 12.21 -9.34
C ILE A 100 -12.46 11.51 -9.63
N LEU A 101 -12.53 10.74 -10.72
CA LEU A 101 -13.72 10.01 -11.12
C LEU A 101 -14.15 9.02 -10.04
N THR A 102 -13.21 8.23 -9.50
CA THR A 102 -13.49 7.29 -8.41
C THR A 102 -14.02 8.01 -7.18
N THR A 103 -13.44 9.15 -6.81
CA THR A 103 -13.87 9.91 -5.62
C THR A 103 -15.27 10.47 -5.81
N VAL A 104 -15.57 11.10 -6.95
CA VAL A 104 -16.90 11.66 -7.24
C VAL A 104 -17.96 10.57 -7.26
N LEU A 105 -17.68 9.44 -7.91
CA LEU A 105 -18.60 8.31 -7.95
C LEU A 105 -18.78 7.70 -6.56
N LEU A 106 -17.70 7.42 -5.83
CA LEU A 106 -17.76 6.88 -4.47
C LEU A 106 -18.61 7.77 -3.54
N LEU A 107 -18.38 9.08 -3.56
CA LEU A 107 -19.18 10.04 -2.79
C LEU A 107 -20.64 10.06 -3.23
N SER A 108 -20.91 9.91 -4.54
CA SER A 108 -22.28 9.81 -5.04
C SER A 108 -22.98 8.55 -4.52
N PHE A 109 -22.32 7.39 -4.52
CA PHE A 109 -22.87 6.16 -3.94
C PHE A 109 -23.09 6.29 -2.43
N HIS A 110 -22.15 6.91 -1.71
CA HIS A 110 -22.30 7.17 -0.28
C HIS A 110 -23.50 8.09 0.00
N GLU A 111 -23.62 9.21 -0.71
CA GLU A 111 -24.74 10.13 -0.49
C GLU A 111 -26.06 9.55 -1.00
N ARG A 112 -26.07 8.62 -1.96
CA ARG A 112 -27.30 7.95 -2.41
C ARG A 112 -27.97 7.15 -1.30
N ASN A 113 -27.20 6.51 -0.43
CA ASN A 113 -27.74 5.75 0.70
C ASN A 113 -26.75 5.77 1.87
N LEU A 114 -27.13 6.46 2.94
CA LEU A 114 -26.32 6.61 4.15
C LEU A 114 -26.42 5.41 5.10
N PHE A 115 -27.43 4.55 4.94
CA PHE A 115 -27.69 3.42 5.84
C PHE A 115 -26.57 2.37 5.91
N PRO A 116 -25.98 1.90 4.78
CA PRO A 116 -24.91 0.92 4.83
C PRO A 116 -23.55 1.49 5.25
N LEU A 117 -23.45 2.81 5.47
CA LEU A 117 -22.16 3.48 5.68
C LEU A 117 -21.72 3.43 7.14
N GLY A 118 -20.42 3.22 7.34
CA GLY A 118 -19.74 3.37 8.62
C GLY A 118 -18.70 4.49 8.61
N GLY A 119 -17.93 4.57 9.71
CA GLY A 119 -16.82 5.53 9.81
C GLY A 119 -15.75 5.30 8.74
N GLY A 120 -15.55 4.06 8.30
CA GLY A 120 -14.58 3.72 7.25
C GLY A 120 -14.88 4.37 5.90
N ASP A 121 -16.15 4.40 5.49
CA ASP A 121 -16.58 5.01 4.24
C ASP A 121 -16.35 6.52 4.22
N LYS A 122 -16.50 7.18 5.37
CA LYS A 122 -16.15 8.59 5.53
C LYS A 122 -14.65 8.83 5.42
N VAL A 123 -13.82 7.96 6.00
CA VAL A 123 -12.36 8.05 5.83
C VAL A 123 -11.97 7.82 4.36
N LEU A 124 -12.54 6.83 3.68
CA LEU A 124 -12.28 6.60 2.25
C LEU A 124 -12.62 7.83 1.40
N GLY A 125 -13.77 8.48 1.64
CA GLY A 125 -14.14 9.72 0.96
C GLY A 125 -13.13 10.85 1.19
N LEU A 126 -12.68 11.05 2.44
CA LEU A 126 -11.68 12.06 2.80
C LEU A 126 -10.32 11.80 2.15
N LEU A 127 -9.86 10.55 2.15
CA LEU A 127 -8.61 10.15 1.50
C LEU A 127 -8.68 10.37 -0.02
N GLY A 128 -9.80 10.00 -0.64
CA GLY A 128 -10.04 10.24 -2.07
C GLY A 128 -10.00 11.72 -2.41
N PHE A 129 -10.69 12.56 -1.64
CA PHE A 129 -10.68 14.01 -1.82
C PHE A 129 -9.26 14.58 -1.70
N LEU A 130 -8.49 14.17 -0.68
CA LEU A 130 -7.12 14.62 -0.52
C LEU A 130 -6.23 14.20 -1.70
N LEU A 131 -6.38 12.98 -2.20
CA LEU A 131 -5.66 12.52 -3.39
C LEU A 131 -6.05 13.32 -4.65
N CYS A 132 -7.32 13.73 -4.80
CA CYS A 132 -7.79 14.55 -5.92
C CYS A 132 -7.05 15.89 -6.01
N ILE A 133 -6.70 16.50 -4.88
CA ILE A 133 -6.03 17.81 -4.81
C ILE A 133 -4.51 17.71 -4.64
N THR A 134 -3.96 16.52 -4.34
CA THR A 134 -2.52 16.31 -4.16
C THR A 134 -1.79 16.49 -5.51
N PRO A 135 -0.74 17.34 -5.63
CA PRO A 135 -0.14 17.69 -6.93
C PRO A 135 0.50 16.53 -7.71
N GLU A 136 1.11 15.58 -7.01
CA GLU A 136 1.82 14.45 -7.62
C GLU A 136 1.47 13.14 -6.94
N ILE A 137 0.82 12.24 -7.69
CA ILE A 137 0.34 10.93 -7.22
C ILE A 137 0.77 9.78 -8.14
N ARG A 138 1.65 10.04 -9.11
CA ARG A 138 2.10 9.06 -10.12
C ARG A 138 3.23 8.15 -9.61
N ALA A 139 3.67 8.28 -8.36
CA ALA A 139 4.53 7.26 -7.76
C ALA A 139 3.80 5.90 -7.79
N PHE A 140 4.53 4.84 -8.14
CA PHE A 140 4.00 3.48 -8.36
C PHE A 140 2.87 3.39 -9.42
N SER A 141 2.89 4.24 -10.45
CA SER A 141 1.94 4.18 -11.57
C SER A 141 2.48 3.38 -12.74
N VAL A 142 1.62 2.63 -13.43
CA VAL A 142 1.96 1.97 -14.70
C VAL A 142 2.35 2.97 -15.79
N GLU A 143 1.81 4.20 -15.76
CA GLU A 143 2.22 5.28 -16.68
C GLU A 143 3.69 5.69 -16.56
N ARG A 144 4.30 5.43 -15.41
CA ARG A 144 5.71 5.71 -15.19
C ARG A 144 6.62 4.63 -15.78
N ILE A 145 6.10 3.41 -16.02
CA ILE A 145 6.89 2.27 -16.49
C ILE A 145 7.56 2.56 -17.85
N PRO A 146 6.88 3.09 -18.88
CA PRO A 146 7.54 3.40 -20.15
C PRO A 146 8.68 4.42 -20.01
N LYS A 147 8.51 5.42 -19.14
CA LYS A 147 9.56 6.42 -18.87
C LYS A 147 10.77 5.80 -18.16
N GLN A 148 10.51 4.93 -17.19
CA GLN A 148 11.55 4.17 -16.49
C GLN A 148 12.28 3.22 -17.45
N TRP A 149 11.54 2.54 -18.32
CA TRP A 149 12.09 1.64 -19.33
C TRP A 149 12.99 2.39 -20.31
N ASN A 150 12.55 3.54 -20.81
CA ASN A 150 13.35 4.35 -21.73
C ASN A 150 14.65 4.86 -21.09
N SER A 151 14.61 5.27 -19.82
CA SER A 151 15.80 5.65 -19.05
C SER A 151 16.74 4.45 -18.84
N TRP A 152 16.17 3.31 -18.46
CA TRP A 152 16.93 2.07 -18.27
C TRP A 152 17.61 1.62 -19.57
N TRP A 153 16.88 1.62 -20.68
CA TRP A 153 17.40 1.20 -21.98
C TRP A 153 18.56 2.06 -22.47
N LYS A 154 18.53 3.38 -22.20
CA LYS A 154 19.56 4.32 -22.65
C LYS A 154 20.77 4.37 -21.71
N GLU A 155 20.52 4.40 -20.40
CA GLU A 155 21.54 4.76 -19.40
C GLU A 155 21.79 3.67 -18.35
N HIS A 156 21.02 2.58 -18.38
CA HIS A 156 21.03 1.53 -17.34
C HIS A 156 20.76 2.09 -15.93
N LYS A 157 19.98 3.19 -15.86
CA LYS A 157 19.63 3.89 -14.63
C LYS A 157 18.13 4.12 -14.57
N LEU A 158 17.57 3.95 -13.36
CA LEU A 158 16.20 4.34 -13.07
C LEU A 158 16.12 5.85 -12.85
N LEU A 159 15.00 6.44 -13.26
CA LEU A 159 14.67 7.83 -13.00
C LEU A 159 14.55 8.09 -11.48
N PRO A 160 14.96 9.28 -11.00
CA PRO A 160 14.87 9.64 -9.59
C PRO A 160 13.41 9.63 -9.10
N PRO A 161 13.14 9.39 -7.80
CA PRO A 161 11.80 9.45 -7.24
C PRO A 161 11.09 10.77 -7.58
N LEU A 162 9.77 10.70 -7.82
CA LEU A 162 8.96 11.91 -8.03
C LEU A 162 8.85 12.67 -6.71
N THR A 163 8.80 14.01 -6.77
CA THR A 163 8.66 14.88 -5.61
C THR A 163 7.34 15.64 -5.62
N MET A 164 6.92 16.12 -4.45
CA MET A 164 5.72 16.93 -4.26
C MET A 164 5.91 17.90 -3.08
N PRO A 165 5.17 19.03 -3.01
CA PRO A 165 5.17 19.87 -1.82
C PRO A 165 4.56 19.12 -0.62
N ILE A 166 5.02 19.43 0.59
CA ILE A 166 4.63 18.71 1.81
C ILE A 166 3.19 18.98 2.32
N TRP A 167 2.51 20.04 1.89
CA TRP A 167 1.19 20.39 2.45
C TRP A 167 0.15 19.25 2.44
N PRO A 168 0.04 18.35 1.43
CA PRO A 168 -0.94 17.26 1.45
C PRO A 168 -0.66 16.27 2.59
N TYR A 169 0.62 15.98 2.84
CA TYR A 169 1.06 15.15 3.97
C TYR A 169 0.62 15.77 5.31
N ARG A 170 0.70 17.10 5.44
CA ARG A 170 0.29 17.78 6.69
C ARG A 170 -1.20 17.73 6.90
N LEU A 171 -1.99 17.89 5.85
CA LEU A 171 -3.44 17.74 5.92
C LEU A 171 -3.82 16.31 6.31
N LEU A 172 -3.17 15.30 5.73
CA LEU A 172 -3.38 13.91 6.13
C LEU A 172 -3.01 13.67 7.59
N LEU A 173 -1.85 14.17 8.03
CA LEU A 173 -1.40 14.05 9.41
C LEU A 173 -2.39 14.70 10.36
N TRP A 174 -2.85 15.91 10.04
CA TRP A 174 -3.86 16.61 10.82
C TRP A 174 -5.18 15.84 10.87
N GLN A 175 -5.65 15.31 9.74
CA GLN A 175 -6.87 14.51 9.69
C GLN A 175 -6.78 13.27 10.59
N VAL A 176 -5.65 12.56 10.57
CA VAL A 176 -5.43 11.38 11.43
C VAL A 176 -5.36 11.77 12.90
N ILE A 177 -4.70 12.87 13.24
CA ILE A 177 -4.66 13.41 14.61
C ILE A 177 -6.07 13.75 15.10
N VAL A 178 -6.86 14.45 14.29
CA VAL A 178 -8.25 14.82 14.63
C VAL A 178 -9.10 13.57 14.84
N ILE A 179 -9.05 12.59 13.93
CA ILE A 179 -9.80 11.33 14.06
C ILE A 179 -9.48 10.66 15.40
N TYR A 180 -8.21 10.54 15.77
CA TYR A 180 -7.82 9.85 17.00
C TYR A 180 -8.12 10.63 18.26
N ILE A 181 -7.81 11.93 18.31
CA ILE A 181 -8.06 12.74 19.50
C ILE A 181 -9.57 12.83 19.78
N PHE A 182 -10.40 13.11 18.77
CA PHE A 182 -11.85 13.18 18.99
C PHE A 182 -12.44 11.82 19.37
N SER A 183 -11.95 10.73 18.76
CA SER A 183 -12.36 9.37 19.15
C SER A 183 -11.95 9.04 20.60
N GLY A 184 -10.77 9.48 21.04
CA GLY A 184 -10.32 9.32 22.43
C GLY A 184 -11.11 10.18 23.40
N TRP A 185 -11.35 11.44 23.05
CA TRP A 185 -12.14 12.39 23.84
C TRP A 185 -13.55 11.89 24.08
N GLU A 186 -14.24 11.45 23.03
CA GLU A 186 -15.60 10.90 23.15
C GLU A 186 -15.61 9.63 24.02
N LYS A 187 -14.60 8.75 23.92
CA LYS A 187 -14.52 7.56 24.78
C LYS A 187 -14.30 7.91 26.25
N MET A 188 -13.55 8.97 26.55
CA MET A 188 -13.32 9.40 27.94
C MET A 188 -14.61 9.87 28.63
N THR A 189 -15.65 10.27 27.90
CA THR A 189 -16.95 10.62 28.50
C THR A 189 -17.81 9.39 28.81
N GLY A 190 -17.48 8.22 28.25
CA GLY A 190 -18.21 6.98 28.43
C GLY A 190 -17.72 6.14 29.61
N THR A 191 -18.63 5.78 30.52
CA THR A 191 -18.31 5.04 31.76
C THR A 191 -17.69 3.66 31.52
N MET A 192 -18.04 2.98 30.43
CA MET A 192 -17.44 1.67 30.11
C MET A 192 -15.94 1.76 29.82
N TRP A 193 -15.49 2.87 29.21
CA TRP A 193 -14.07 3.08 28.92
C TRP A 193 -13.30 3.45 30.18
N THR A 194 -13.86 4.33 31.02
CA THR A 194 -13.22 4.74 32.28
C THR A 194 -13.20 3.62 33.32
N ASN A 195 -14.15 2.68 33.26
CA ASN A 195 -14.21 1.52 34.15
C ASN A 195 -13.49 0.28 33.57
N GLY A 196 -12.93 0.36 32.36
CA GLY A 196 -12.19 -0.74 31.74
C GLY A 196 -13.05 -1.91 31.21
N THR A 197 -14.35 -1.74 31.08
CA THR A 197 -15.30 -2.78 30.64
C THR A 197 -15.69 -2.68 29.16
N ALA A 198 -15.26 -1.62 28.46
CA ALA A 198 -15.63 -1.36 27.06
C ALA A 198 -15.26 -2.50 26.11
N VAL A 199 -14.05 -3.06 26.24
CA VAL A 199 -13.57 -4.14 25.37
C VAL A 199 -14.38 -5.43 25.57
N ALA A 200 -14.64 -5.82 26.82
CA ALA A 200 -15.50 -6.95 27.13
C ALA A 200 -16.92 -6.77 26.53
N ALA A 201 -17.49 -5.57 26.63
CA ALA A 201 -18.80 -5.27 26.04
C ALA A 201 -18.80 -5.42 24.52
N VAL A 202 -17.74 -4.96 23.84
CA VAL A 202 -17.61 -5.07 22.38
C VAL A 202 -17.44 -6.52 21.92
N PHE A 203 -16.69 -7.36 22.65
CA PHE A 203 -16.53 -8.77 22.29
C PHE A 203 -17.82 -9.59 22.47
N HIS A 204 -18.73 -9.15 23.33
CA HIS A 204 -20.05 -9.77 23.47
C HIS A 204 -21.09 -9.18 22.52
N HIS A 205 -20.73 -8.21 21.67
CA HIS A 205 -21.67 -7.63 20.74
C HIS A 205 -21.96 -8.60 19.58
N PRO A 206 -23.23 -8.98 19.35
CA PRO A 206 -23.60 -10.08 18.45
C PRO A 206 -23.26 -9.83 16.98
N HIS A 207 -23.09 -8.57 16.58
CA HIS A 207 -22.82 -8.20 15.19
C HIS A 207 -21.39 -7.71 14.94
N PHE A 208 -20.67 -7.26 15.98
CA PHE A 208 -19.35 -6.64 15.78
C PHE A 208 -18.23 -7.62 16.05
N PHE A 209 -18.39 -8.55 16.99
CA PHE A 209 -17.35 -9.54 17.24
C PHE A 209 -17.40 -10.65 16.20
N ARG A 210 -16.26 -10.99 15.60
CA ARG A 210 -16.18 -11.98 14.51
C ARG A 210 -16.20 -13.43 14.99
N TRP A 211 -15.97 -13.66 16.28
CA TRP A 211 -15.73 -15.00 16.83
C TRP A 211 -16.90 -15.48 17.69
N GLY A 212 -16.90 -16.78 18.02
CA GLY A 212 -17.93 -17.38 18.84
C GLY A 212 -17.87 -16.95 20.31
N LYS A 213 -18.94 -17.27 21.05
CA LYS A 213 -19.11 -16.95 22.48
C LYS A 213 -17.91 -17.39 23.33
N ASP A 214 -17.37 -18.59 23.12
CA ASP A 214 -16.26 -19.10 23.93
C ASP A 214 -15.00 -18.22 23.83
N MET A 215 -14.73 -17.69 22.62
CA MET A 215 -13.64 -16.74 22.40
C MET A 215 -13.97 -15.38 23.03
N ALA A 216 -15.23 -14.94 22.96
CA ALA A 216 -15.67 -13.70 23.61
C ALA A 216 -15.47 -13.77 25.13
N ASP A 217 -15.89 -14.87 25.77
CA ASP A 217 -15.73 -15.11 27.20
C ASP A 217 -14.23 -15.14 27.58
N ALA A 218 -13.40 -15.86 26.81
CA ALA A 218 -11.96 -15.95 27.05
C ALA A 218 -11.24 -14.60 26.94
N LEU A 219 -11.59 -13.79 25.93
CA LEU A 219 -10.99 -12.47 25.70
C LEU A 219 -11.64 -11.35 26.53
N SER A 220 -12.67 -11.64 27.33
CA SER A 220 -13.36 -10.65 28.16
C SER A 220 -12.99 -10.72 29.64
N HIS A 221 -11.91 -11.44 29.99
CA HIS A 221 -11.39 -11.45 31.35
C HIS A 221 -11.17 -10.00 31.85
N PRO A 222 -11.63 -9.62 33.07
CA PRO A 222 -11.66 -8.22 33.51
C PRO A 222 -10.33 -7.48 33.39
N VAL A 223 -9.22 -8.15 33.73
CA VAL A 223 -7.86 -7.57 33.62
C VAL A 223 -7.48 -7.29 32.16
N PHE A 224 -7.79 -8.22 31.26
CA PHE A 224 -7.48 -8.06 29.83
C PHE A 224 -8.34 -6.95 29.23
N SER A 225 -9.65 -6.96 29.49
CA SER A 225 -10.57 -5.89 29.04
C SER A 225 -10.10 -4.51 29.52
N ALA A 226 -9.74 -4.38 30.81
CA ALA A 226 -9.27 -3.11 31.35
C ALA A 226 -7.96 -2.67 30.69
N THR A 227 -6.99 -3.58 30.52
CA THR A 227 -5.71 -3.29 29.89
C THR A 227 -5.88 -2.81 28.46
N ILE A 228 -6.68 -3.50 27.64
CA ILE A 228 -6.91 -3.10 26.26
C ILE A 228 -7.74 -1.81 26.17
N SER A 229 -8.71 -1.60 27.08
CA SER A 229 -9.50 -0.36 27.14
C SER A 229 -8.61 0.86 27.40
N TYR A 230 -7.76 0.80 28.42
CA TYR A 230 -6.83 1.89 28.74
C TYR A 230 -5.72 2.05 27.69
N ALA A 231 -5.17 0.94 27.17
CA ALA A 231 -4.19 0.99 26.09
C ALA A 231 -4.78 1.66 24.83
N THR A 232 -6.06 1.42 24.54
CA THR A 232 -6.78 2.10 23.45
C THR A 232 -6.86 3.61 23.71
N LEU A 233 -7.31 4.04 24.89
CA LEU A 233 -7.37 5.47 25.24
C LEU A 233 -5.98 6.14 25.14
N MET A 234 -4.95 5.50 25.67
CA MET A 234 -3.58 5.98 25.58
C MET A 234 -3.12 6.10 24.12
N PHE A 235 -3.37 5.08 23.30
CA PHE A 235 -3.03 5.11 21.88
C PHE A 235 -3.72 6.27 21.16
N LEU A 236 -5.02 6.46 21.36
CA LEU A 236 -5.81 7.51 20.71
C LEU A 236 -5.29 8.91 21.07
N LEU A 237 -5.05 9.17 22.37
CA LEU A 237 -4.62 10.47 22.86
C LEU A 237 -3.14 10.76 22.59
N ALA A 238 -2.30 9.73 22.46
CA ALA A 238 -0.87 9.90 22.18
C ALA A 238 -0.58 10.58 20.83
N TRP A 239 -1.54 10.58 19.88
CA TRP A 239 -1.42 11.34 18.64
C TRP A 239 -1.32 12.86 18.86
N ALA A 240 -1.87 13.39 19.96
CA ALA A 240 -1.74 14.81 20.32
C ALA A 240 -0.28 15.22 20.58
N LEU A 241 0.58 14.29 20.97
CA LEU A 241 2.00 14.54 21.21
C LEU A 241 2.75 14.95 19.93
N LEU A 242 2.24 14.61 18.74
CA LEU A 242 2.81 15.07 17.46
C LEU A 242 2.60 16.56 17.19
N LEU A 243 1.71 17.23 17.95
CA LEU A 243 1.50 18.68 17.88
C LEU A 243 2.55 19.46 18.66
N ILE A 244 3.32 18.79 19.53
CA ILE A 244 4.37 19.43 20.32
C ILE A 244 5.49 19.88 19.37
N PRO A 245 5.82 21.19 19.31
CA PRO A 245 6.87 21.69 18.44
C PRO A 245 8.22 21.05 18.74
N ARG A 246 9.00 20.77 17.67
CA ARG A 246 10.35 20.20 17.79
C ARG A 246 11.30 21.04 18.66
N SER A 247 11.09 22.34 18.76
CA SER A 247 11.88 23.22 19.64
C SER A 247 11.80 22.77 21.10
N LEU A 248 10.63 22.33 21.57
CA LEU A 248 10.40 21.88 22.94
C LEU A 248 10.92 20.46 23.20
N THR A 249 10.88 19.58 22.20
CA THR A 249 11.38 18.21 22.34
C THR A 249 12.88 18.08 22.05
N SER A 250 13.53 19.11 21.52
CA SER A 250 14.92 19.03 21.03
C SER A 250 15.96 18.56 22.05
N ARG A 251 15.73 18.81 23.34
CA ARG A 251 16.60 18.40 24.45
C ARG A 251 16.22 17.06 25.09
N LEU A 252 15.11 16.46 24.66
CA LEU A 252 14.62 15.20 25.19
C LEU A 252 15.25 14.00 24.47
N PRO A 253 15.23 12.81 25.09
CA PRO A 253 15.74 11.58 24.48
C PRO A 253 15.15 11.30 23.09
N GLN A 254 15.91 10.57 22.27
CA GLN A 254 15.57 10.27 20.87
C GLN A 254 14.18 9.64 20.66
N TRP A 255 13.67 8.90 21.64
CA TRP A 255 12.36 8.25 21.58
C TRP A 255 11.17 9.22 21.70
N VAL A 256 11.39 10.40 22.28
CA VAL A 256 10.39 11.49 22.39
C VAL A 256 10.44 12.43 21.17
N GLN A 257 11.47 12.29 20.32
CA GLN A 257 11.60 13.14 19.13
C GLN A 257 10.44 12.87 18.15
N PRO A 258 9.87 13.90 17.50
CA PRO A 258 8.68 13.75 16.66
C PRO A 258 8.79 12.69 15.57
N GLY A 259 9.99 12.49 15.00
CA GLY A 259 10.23 11.46 13.99
C GLY A 259 10.09 10.03 14.54
N THR A 260 10.75 9.75 15.67
CA THR A 260 10.66 8.44 16.33
C THR A 260 9.26 8.19 16.87
N LEU A 261 8.68 9.19 17.55
CA LEU A 261 7.33 9.13 18.08
C LEU A 261 6.29 8.84 16.98
N LYS A 262 6.39 9.53 15.84
CA LYS A 262 5.51 9.27 14.68
C LYS A 262 5.63 7.82 14.21
N ARG A 263 6.84 7.29 14.07
CA ARG A 263 7.05 5.90 13.64
C ARG A 263 6.47 4.91 14.64
N THR A 264 6.65 5.15 15.93
CA THR A 264 6.06 4.33 16.99
C THR A 264 4.53 4.36 16.92
N LEU A 265 3.91 5.53 16.73
CA LEU A 265 2.46 5.68 16.61
C LEU A 265 1.89 5.03 15.33
N ILE A 266 2.63 5.10 14.21
CA ILE A 266 2.24 4.39 12.98
C ILE A 266 2.34 2.89 13.21
N LEU A 267 3.43 2.38 13.80
CA LEU A 267 3.61 0.94 14.04
C LEU A 267 2.57 0.40 15.02
N SER A 268 2.33 1.09 16.14
CA SER A 268 1.29 0.72 17.08
C SER A 268 -0.09 0.81 16.44
N GLY A 269 -0.32 1.80 15.57
CA GLY A 269 -1.52 1.93 14.76
C GLY A 269 -1.74 0.77 13.81
N VAL A 270 -0.67 0.29 13.14
CA VAL A 270 -0.75 -0.89 12.27
C VAL A 270 -1.17 -2.12 13.08
N MET A 271 -0.55 -2.35 14.23
CA MET A 271 -0.93 -3.45 15.12
C MET A 271 -2.37 -3.31 15.64
N PHE A 272 -2.75 -2.09 16.02
CA PHE A 272 -4.08 -1.76 16.52
C PHE A 272 -5.17 -2.05 15.48
N HIS A 273 -4.98 -1.59 14.24
CA HIS A 273 -5.94 -1.79 13.16
C HIS A 273 -5.98 -3.21 12.62
N ILE A 274 -4.85 -3.92 12.58
CA ILE A 274 -4.83 -5.35 12.26
C ILE A 274 -5.57 -6.14 13.35
N GLY A 275 -5.35 -5.82 14.63
CA GLY A 275 -6.06 -6.43 15.75
C GLY A 275 -7.57 -6.21 15.66
N ILE A 276 -8.01 -4.98 15.42
CA ILE A 276 -9.43 -4.66 15.18
C ILE A 276 -9.95 -5.44 13.97
N PHE A 277 -9.23 -5.48 12.85
CA PHE A 277 -9.68 -6.17 11.64
C PHE A 277 -9.90 -7.67 11.87
N ILE A 278 -9.02 -8.31 12.64
CA ILE A 278 -9.10 -9.74 12.98
C ILE A 278 -10.24 -10.02 13.97
N LEU A 279 -10.46 -9.15 14.95
CA LEU A 279 -11.41 -9.38 16.04
C LEU A 279 -12.81 -8.85 15.75
N LEU A 280 -12.91 -7.73 15.05
CA LEU A 280 -14.13 -6.93 14.90
C LEU A 280 -14.51 -6.69 13.44
N ASP A 281 -15.81 -6.62 13.18
CA ASP A 281 -16.38 -6.21 11.90
C ASP A 281 -16.81 -4.75 11.89
N VAL A 282 -15.85 -3.86 11.64
CA VAL A 282 -16.06 -2.40 11.58
C VAL A 282 -16.03 -1.86 10.15
N GLY A 283 -16.35 -2.73 9.17
CA GLY A 283 -16.32 -2.41 7.75
C GLY A 283 -14.96 -1.92 7.26
N ALA A 284 -14.94 -0.89 6.41
CA ALA A 284 -13.72 -0.41 5.77
C ALA A 284 -12.73 0.33 6.71
N PHE A 285 -13.11 0.61 7.96
CA PHE A 285 -12.36 1.55 8.82
C PHE A 285 -10.91 1.15 9.05
N SER A 286 -10.65 -0.08 9.48
CA SER A 286 -9.28 -0.56 9.74
C SER A 286 -8.42 -0.47 8.48
N THR A 287 -8.96 -0.91 7.34
CA THR A 287 -8.23 -0.89 6.07
C THR A 287 -7.97 0.53 5.55
N ALA A 288 -8.93 1.44 5.72
CA ALA A 288 -8.78 2.84 5.34
C ALA A 288 -7.71 3.55 6.18
N MET A 289 -7.66 3.28 7.50
CA MET A 289 -6.62 3.82 8.37
C MET A 289 -5.23 3.25 8.05
N LEU A 290 -5.12 1.96 7.72
CA LEU A 290 -3.87 1.37 7.24
C LEU A 290 -3.39 2.02 5.94
N ALA A 291 -4.29 2.31 5.00
CA ALA A 291 -3.95 3.06 3.79
C ALA A 291 -3.48 4.48 4.10
N ALA A 292 -4.14 5.19 5.02
CA ALA A 292 -3.76 6.53 5.46
C ALA A 292 -2.33 6.55 6.04
N TYR A 293 -1.92 5.52 6.79
CA TYR A 293 -0.56 5.42 7.32
C TYR A 293 0.52 5.35 6.26
N CYS A 294 0.26 4.71 5.11
CA CYS A 294 1.20 4.72 4.00
C CYS A 294 1.44 6.15 3.46
N GLY A 295 0.40 7.00 3.46
CA GLY A 295 0.52 8.42 3.12
C GLY A 295 1.33 9.24 4.13
N LEU A 296 1.50 8.74 5.37
CA LEU A 296 2.30 9.36 6.43
C LEU A 296 3.76 8.90 6.46
N LEU A 297 4.19 8.08 5.50
CA LEU A 297 5.58 7.66 5.34
C LEU A 297 6.35 8.70 4.51
N LEU A 298 7.36 9.31 5.13
CA LEU A 298 8.34 10.14 4.43
C LEU A 298 9.53 9.28 3.98
N GLU A 299 10.42 9.87 3.19
CA GLU A 299 11.64 9.20 2.72
C GLU A 299 12.47 8.62 3.88
N GLU A 300 12.63 9.38 4.96
CA GLU A 300 13.41 8.96 6.11
C GLU A 300 12.79 7.74 6.79
N ASP A 301 11.47 7.60 6.74
CA ASP A 301 10.73 6.46 7.31
C ASP A 301 10.88 5.22 6.43
N MET A 302 10.75 5.39 5.11
CA MET A 302 10.98 4.31 4.15
C MET A 302 12.43 3.80 4.22
N ASN A 303 13.39 4.70 4.39
CA ASN A 303 14.79 4.35 4.60
C ASN A 303 15.00 3.62 5.93
N ALA A 304 14.32 4.03 7.01
CA ALA A 304 14.39 3.31 8.29
C ALA A 304 13.83 1.89 8.18
N ILE A 305 12.67 1.70 7.53
CA ILE A 305 12.10 0.38 7.26
C ILE A 305 13.10 -0.48 6.46
N ARG A 306 13.69 0.09 5.41
CA ARG A 306 14.71 -0.59 4.61
C ARG A 306 15.90 -1.04 5.46
N THR A 307 16.45 -0.13 6.28
CA THR A 307 17.58 -0.44 7.16
C THR A 307 17.23 -1.54 8.14
N SER A 308 16.06 -1.48 8.79
CA SER A 308 15.59 -2.52 9.72
C SER A 308 15.47 -3.89 9.04
N LEU A 309 14.90 -3.94 7.83
CA LEU A 309 14.79 -5.18 7.06
C LEU A 309 16.14 -5.72 6.58
N ASN A 310 17.18 -4.88 6.52
CA ASN A 310 18.53 -5.26 6.12
C ASN A 310 19.46 -5.63 7.27
N ILE A 311 19.04 -5.53 8.54
CA ILE A 311 19.89 -5.86 9.71
C ILE A 311 20.47 -7.26 9.63
N THR A 312 19.69 -8.23 9.15
CA THR A 312 20.09 -9.64 9.04
C THR A 312 20.67 -9.99 7.66
N SER A 313 20.82 -9.02 6.76
CA SER A 313 21.29 -9.26 5.40
C SER A 313 22.80 -9.46 5.38
N SER A 314 23.29 -10.44 4.61
CA SER A 314 24.73 -10.66 4.37
C SER A 314 25.36 -9.64 3.40
N GLY A 315 24.70 -8.50 3.17
CA GLY A 315 25.10 -7.48 2.19
C GLY A 315 24.39 -7.61 0.83
N LYS A 316 24.97 -6.96 -0.18
CA LYS A 316 24.51 -7.01 -1.58
C LYS A 316 25.07 -8.25 -2.26
N PHE A 317 24.36 -8.75 -3.26
CA PHE A 317 24.84 -9.82 -4.13
C PHE A 317 24.76 -9.38 -5.59
N SER A 318 25.61 -9.97 -6.42
CA SER A 318 25.72 -9.60 -7.82
C SER A 318 24.84 -10.48 -8.69
N VAL A 319 24.10 -9.87 -9.60
CA VAL A 319 23.34 -10.54 -10.66
C VAL A 319 24.08 -10.31 -11.96
N LEU A 320 24.67 -11.38 -12.50
CA LEU A 320 25.34 -11.34 -13.80
C LEU A 320 24.32 -11.58 -14.89
N PHE A 321 24.20 -10.62 -15.81
CA PHE A 321 23.22 -10.65 -16.88
C PHE A 321 23.84 -10.27 -18.22
N ASP A 322 23.13 -10.64 -19.29
CA ASP A 322 23.51 -10.33 -20.66
C ASP A 322 22.99 -8.93 -21.03
N GLY A 323 23.90 -7.95 -21.09
CA GLY A 323 23.54 -6.57 -21.47
C GLY A 323 23.15 -6.40 -22.95
N LYS A 324 23.44 -7.36 -23.83
CA LYS A 324 23.10 -7.33 -25.25
C LYS A 324 21.79 -8.05 -25.57
N CYS A 325 21.25 -8.82 -24.63
CA CYS A 325 19.98 -9.54 -24.78
C CYS A 325 18.78 -8.72 -24.31
N GLY A 326 17.83 -8.44 -25.21
CA GLY A 326 16.63 -7.66 -24.88
C GLY A 326 15.76 -8.27 -23.78
N PHE A 327 15.65 -9.61 -23.75
CA PHE A 327 14.93 -10.32 -22.68
C PHE A 327 15.63 -10.17 -21.32
N CYS A 328 16.95 -10.31 -21.28
CA CYS A 328 17.74 -10.17 -20.06
C CYS A 328 17.64 -8.76 -19.51
N GLN A 329 17.77 -7.74 -20.37
CA GLN A 329 17.59 -6.33 -20.02
C GLN A 329 16.22 -6.04 -19.38
N ARG A 330 15.14 -6.55 -19.98
CA ARG A 330 13.78 -6.44 -19.40
C ARG A 330 13.67 -7.13 -18.06
N SER A 331 14.27 -8.31 -17.92
CA SER A 331 14.23 -9.09 -16.69
C SER A 331 14.93 -8.33 -15.55
N VAL A 332 16.15 -7.85 -15.76
CA VAL A 332 16.88 -7.10 -14.73
C VAL A 332 16.29 -5.73 -14.45
N PHE A 333 15.65 -5.08 -15.43
CA PHE A 333 14.87 -3.87 -15.20
C PHE A 333 13.73 -4.11 -14.20
N VAL A 334 12.96 -5.19 -14.37
CA VAL A 334 11.90 -5.56 -13.44
C VAL A 334 12.48 -5.87 -12.06
N LEU A 335 13.55 -6.66 -11.99
CA LEU A 335 14.23 -6.94 -10.72
C LEU A 335 14.68 -5.65 -10.02
N LYS A 336 15.22 -4.69 -10.77
CA LYS A 336 15.66 -3.41 -10.22
C LYS A 336 14.52 -2.53 -9.73
N MET A 337 13.40 -2.53 -10.44
CA MET A 337 12.18 -1.82 -10.02
C MET A 337 11.60 -2.41 -8.72
N LEU A 338 11.77 -3.72 -8.48
CA LEU A 338 11.30 -4.41 -7.28
C LEU A 338 12.31 -4.41 -6.11
N ASP A 339 13.55 -3.97 -6.35
CA ASP A 339 14.67 -3.96 -5.39
C ASP A 339 14.52 -2.86 -4.32
N PHE A 340 13.41 -2.86 -3.58
CA PHE A 340 13.15 -1.92 -2.49
C PHE A 340 14.25 -1.96 -1.42
N LEU A 341 14.86 -3.13 -1.20
CA LEU A 341 15.88 -3.35 -0.18
C LEU A 341 17.30 -2.97 -0.63
N HIS A 342 17.50 -2.60 -1.90
CA HIS A 342 18.81 -2.31 -2.50
C HIS A 342 19.85 -3.42 -2.32
N ARG A 343 19.42 -4.68 -2.48
CA ARG A 343 20.30 -5.85 -2.30
C ARG A 343 20.93 -6.32 -3.62
N LEU A 344 20.41 -5.88 -4.77
CA LEU A 344 20.90 -6.31 -6.07
C LEU A 344 21.98 -5.37 -6.62
N SER A 345 23.15 -5.93 -6.94
CA SER A 345 24.17 -5.31 -7.77
C SER A 345 24.11 -5.92 -9.17
N LEU A 346 23.80 -5.14 -10.20
CA LEU A 346 23.65 -5.65 -11.56
C LEU A 346 24.99 -5.52 -12.31
N VAL A 347 25.45 -6.62 -12.91
CA VAL A 347 26.74 -6.68 -13.61
C VAL A 347 26.50 -7.22 -15.02
N ASP A 348 26.74 -6.39 -16.04
CA ASP A 348 26.78 -6.87 -17.43
C ASP A 348 28.06 -7.67 -17.65
N PHE A 349 27.92 -8.95 -18.00
CA PHE A 349 29.08 -9.81 -18.18
C PHE A 349 29.92 -9.47 -19.42
N HIS A 350 29.45 -8.60 -20.32
CA HIS A 350 30.25 -8.05 -21.41
C HIS A 350 31.28 -7.04 -20.94
N ASN A 351 31.06 -6.40 -19.80
CA ASN A 351 32.09 -5.59 -19.15
C ASN A 351 33.08 -6.53 -18.45
N VAL A 352 34.21 -6.79 -19.11
CA VAL A 352 35.22 -7.76 -18.65
C VAL A 352 35.78 -7.38 -17.28
N GLU A 353 36.03 -6.09 -17.03
CA GLU A 353 36.56 -5.60 -15.76
C GLU A 353 35.56 -5.83 -14.62
N ALA A 354 34.31 -5.40 -14.81
CA ALA A 354 33.26 -5.55 -13.81
C ALA A 354 32.93 -7.03 -13.54
N ARG A 355 32.91 -7.87 -14.58
CA ARG A 355 32.71 -9.32 -14.47
C ARG A 355 33.84 -9.97 -13.67
N LYS A 356 35.10 -9.74 -14.05
CA LYS A 356 36.27 -10.35 -13.38
C LYS A 356 36.42 -9.88 -11.93
N ALA A 357 35.98 -8.67 -11.61
CA ALA A 357 35.97 -8.18 -10.23
C ALA A 357 35.00 -8.94 -9.32
N VAL A 358 33.95 -9.55 -9.89
CA VAL A 358 32.88 -10.23 -9.12
C VAL A 358 33.00 -11.75 -9.19
N ALA A 359 33.25 -12.30 -10.37
CA ALA A 359 33.28 -13.74 -10.63
C ALA A 359 34.43 -14.07 -11.60
N PRO A 360 35.70 -14.02 -11.14
CA PRO A 360 36.87 -14.29 -11.97
C PRO A 360 36.91 -15.73 -12.51
N GLU A 361 36.28 -16.67 -11.82
CA GLU A 361 36.23 -18.10 -12.17
C GLU A 361 35.17 -18.44 -13.23
N LEU A 362 34.18 -17.57 -13.44
CA LEU A 362 33.11 -17.82 -14.42
C LEU A 362 33.54 -17.41 -15.83
N THR A 363 33.44 -18.36 -16.76
CA THR A 363 33.73 -18.12 -18.17
C THR A 363 32.57 -17.39 -18.86
N PHE A 364 32.87 -16.72 -19.97
CA PHE A 364 31.84 -16.06 -20.79
C PHE A 364 30.80 -17.08 -21.29
N GLU A 365 31.23 -18.28 -21.68
CA GLU A 365 30.37 -19.34 -22.20
C GLU A 365 29.38 -19.87 -21.16
N GLU A 366 29.76 -19.89 -19.89
CA GLU A 366 28.86 -20.27 -18.80
C GLU A 366 27.80 -19.19 -18.55
N LEU A 367 28.21 -17.93 -18.53
CA LEU A 367 27.31 -16.78 -18.36
C LEU A 367 26.36 -16.64 -19.56
N ASP A 368 26.80 -17.04 -20.76
CA ASP A 368 25.95 -17.11 -21.95
C ASP A 368 25.02 -18.34 -21.97
N LYS A 369 25.01 -19.21 -20.96
CA LYS A 369 24.01 -20.29 -20.85
C LYS A 369 22.84 -19.90 -19.98
N ALA A 370 23.08 -19.20 -18.87
CA ALA A 370 22.04 -18.81 -17.91
C ALA A 370 22.40 -17.55 -17.12
N MET A 371 21.40 -16.90 -16.51
CA MET A 371 21.63 -15.89 -15.48
C MET A 371 22.31 -16.54 -14.28
N HIS A 372 23.33 -15.87 -13.76
CA HIS A 372 24.04 -16.30 -12.55
C HIS A 372 23.90 -15.22 -11.47
N ILE A 373 23.86 -15.65 -10.22
CA ILE A 373 24.04 -14.77 -9.08
C ILE A 373 25.28 -15.18 -8.30
N TYR A 374 25.96 -14.18 -7.77
CA TYR A 374 27.14 -14.33 -6.92
C TYR A 374 26.83 -13.79 -5.54
N LEU A 375 26.68 -14.69 -4.57
CA LEU A 375 26.30 -14.36 -3.19
C LEU A 375 27.52 -14.00 -2.33
N PRO A 376 27.33 -13.22 -1.26
CA PRO A 376 28.33 -13.06 -0.20
C PRO A 376 28.79 -14.45 0.30
N GLY A 377 30.10 -14.66 0.36
CA GLY A 377 30.69 -15.95 0.73
C GLY A 377 31.06 -16.87 -0.44
N GLY A 378 30.94 -16.40 -1.69
CA GLY A 378 31.45 -17.11 -2.88
C GLY A 378 30.52 -18.17 -3.46
N ARG A 379 29.29 -18.28 -2.96
CA ARG A 379 28.30 -19.21 -3.51
C ARG A 379 27.73 -18.65 -4.82
N VAL A 380 27.82 -19.45 -5.88
CA VAL A 380 27.25 -19.17 -7.19
C VAL A 380 26.01 -20.02 -7.43
N GLU A 381 24.94 -19.39 -7.88
CA GLU A 381 23.69 -20.05 -8.24
C GLU A 381 23.23 -19.59 -9.62
N LYS A 382 22.48 -20.44 -10.33
CA LYS A 382 22.11 -20.16 -11.72
C LYS A 382 20.65 -20.48 -12.06
N GLY A 383 20.18 -19.85 -13.12
CA GLY A 383 18.88 -20.10 -13.71
C GLY A 383 17.70 -19.98 -12.74
N PHE A 384 16.83 -21.00 -12.71
CA PHE A 384 15.66 -20.99 -11.83
C PHE A 384 16.04 -20.95 -10.34
N ASP A 385 17.11 -21.64 -9.94
CA ASP A 385 17.54 -21.65 -8.54
C ASP A 385 18.10 -20.29 -8.11
N ALA A 386 18.79 -19.58 -9.00
CA ALA A 386 19.15 -18.18 -8.80
C ALA A 386 17.92 -17.27 -8.64
N PHE A 387 16.90 -17.43 -9.49
CA PHE A 387 15.66 -16.66 -9.39
C PHE A 387 14.94 -16.88 -8.05
N ARG A 388 14.88 -18.11 -7.55
CA ARG A 388 14.29 -18.42 -6.24
C ARG A 388 15.00 -17.68 -5.10
N ILE A 389 16.32 -17.59 -5.16
CA ILE A 389 17.12 -16.85 -4.18
C ILE A 389 16.87 -15.35 -4.33
N ILE A 390 16.85 -14.81 -5.55
CA ILE A 390 16.50 -13.40 -5.78
C ILE A 390 15.12 -13.07 -5.18
N ALA A 391 14.13 -13.95 -5.34
CA ALA A 391 12.77 -13.75 -4.83
C ALA A 391 12.72 -13.54 -3.30
N TRP A 392 13.57 -14.23 -2.52
CA TRP A 392 13.69 -13.99 -1.08
C TRP A 392 14.20 -12.58 -0.73
N HIS A 393 14.92 -11.93 -1.64
CA HIS A 393 15.53 -10.62 -1.42
C HIS A 393 14.66 -9.45 -1.92
N LEU A 394 13.51 -9.75 -2.55
CA LEU A 394 12.58 -8.77 -3.09
C LEU A 394 11.24 -8.86 -2.34
N PRO A 395 10.91 -7.91 -1.43
CA PRO A 395 9.69 -7.97 -0.62
C PRO A 395 8.39 -8.14 -1.42
N ALA A 396 8.33 -7.54 -2.61
CA ALA A 396 7.19 -7.68 -3.52
C ALA A 396 6.93 -9.12 -3.98
N LEU A 397 7.92 -10.01 -3.88
CA LEU A 397 7.82 -11.42 -4.28
C LEU A 397 7.67 -12.38 -3.08
N TRP A 398 7.69 -11.91 -1.84
CA TRP A 398 7.64 -12.77 -0.65
C TRP A 398 6.39 -13.65 -0.58
N ILE A 399 5.24 -13.16 -1.05
CA ILE A 399 4.01 -13.96 -1.11
C ILE A 399 4.17 -15.12 -2.11
N ALA A 400 4.91 -14.92 -3.20
CA ALA A 400 5.15 -15.95 -4.20
C ALA A 400 6.21 -16.98 -3.76
N VAL A 401 7.11 -16.60 -2.84
CA VAL A 401 8.25 -17.42 -2.43
C VAL A 401 7.85 -18.82 -1.95
N PRO A 402 6.90 -19.03 -1.02
CA PRO A 402 6.53 -20.39 -0.58
C PRO A 402 6.14 -21.30 -1.74
N PHE A 403 5.44 -20.77 -2.74
CA PHE A 403 5.00 -21.51 -3.92
C PHE A 403 6.17 -21.97 -4.80
N LEU A 404 7.28 -21.21 -4.83
CA LEU A 404 8.49 -21.59 -5.58
C LEU A 404 9.26 -22.77 -4.96
N TYR A 405 8.90 -23.20 -3.76
CA TYR A 405 9.57 -24.26 -3.00
C TYR A 405 8.69 -25.49 -2.77
N ILE A 406 7.43 -25.48 -3.22
CA ILE A 406 6.53 -26.65 -3.14
C ILE A 406 7.17 -27.84 -3.89
N PRO A 407 7.20 -29.05 -3.29
CA PRO A 407 7.69 -30.25 -3.96
C PRO A 407 7.08 -30.42 -5.36
N GLY A 408 7.92 -30.67 -6.38
CA GLY A 408 7.51 -30.74 -7.78
C GLY A 408 7.65 -29.43 -8.56
N ILE A 409 7.60 -28.26 -7.92
CA ILE A 409 7.81 -26.97 -8.61
C ILE A 409 9.27 -26.77 -9.06
N PRO A 410 10.32 -27.06 -8.27
CA PRO A 410 11.71 -26.90 -8.71
C PRO A 410 12.07 -27.59 -10.03
N PRO A 411 11.77 -28.89 -10.26
CA PRO A 411 12.08 -29.51 -11.54
C PRO A 411 11.29 -28.90 -12.71
N ILE A 412 10.02 -28.54 -12.51
CA ILE A 412 9.19 -27.86 -13.52
C ILE A 412 9.79 -26.48 -13.86
N GLY A 413 10.13 -25.69 -12.83
CA GLY A 413 10.72 -24.37 -12.98
C GLY A 413 12.06 -24.39 -13.70
N ARG A 414 12.93 -25.36 -13.41
CA ARG A 414 14.20 -25.56 -14.15
C ARG A 414 13.96 -25.86 -15.63
N ARG A 415 12.97 -26.70 -15.95
CA ARG A 415 12.60 -27.04 -17.34
C ARG A 415 12.06 -25.82 -18.08
N ILE A 416 11.12 -25.08 -17.48
CA ILE A 416 10.56 -23.85 -18.04
C ILE A 416 11.67 -22.81 -18.25
N TYR A 417 12.52 -22.60 -17.25
CA TYR A 417 13.64 -21.66 -17.34
C TYR A 417 14.59 -22.03 -18.48
N ALA A 418 14.95 -23.31 -18.62
CA ALA A 418 15.84 -23.76 -19.68
C ALA A 418 15.26 -23.49 -21.08
N GLU A 419 13.94 -23.64 -21.26
CA GLU A 419 13.28 -23.34 -22.52
C GLU A 419 13.27 -21.84 -22.83
N ILE A 420 12.98 -21.00 -21.83
CA ILE A 420 13.09 -19.54 -21.94
C ILE A 420 14.53 -19.15 -22.28
N ALA A 421 15.51 -19.75 -21.61
CA ALA A 421 16.94 -19.45 -21.79
C ALA A 421 17.42 -19.76 -23.22
N LYS A 422 16.90 -20.79 -23.88
CA LYS A 422 17.20 -21.09 -25.30
C LYS A 422 16.63 -20.03 -26.25
N ARG A 423 15.44 -19.51 -25.95
CA ARG A 423 14.72 -18.55 -26.80
C ARG A 423 15.09 -17.10 -26.54
N ARG A 424 15.75 -16.77 -25.42
CA ARG A 424 15.97 -15.37 -25.00
C ARG A 424 16.67 -14.46 -26.02
N LYS A 425 17.54 -15.02 -26.88
CA LYS A 425 18.27 -14.26 -27.92
C LYS A 425 17.39 -13.88 -29.11
N SER A 426 16.15 -14.39 -29.21
CA SER A 426 15.18 -13.98 -30.24
C SER A 426 14.41 -12.70 -29.86
N CYS A 427 14.76 -12.07 -28.72
CA CYS A 427 14.20 -10.78 -28.31
C CYS A 427 15.16 -9.64 -28.68
N THR A 428 14.75 -8.78 -29.61
CA THR A 428 15.48 -7.56 -29.99
C THR A 428 14.72 -6.32 -29.52
N GLY A 429 15.33 -5.53 -28.62
CA GLY A 429 14.85 -4.20 -28.19
C GLY A 429 13.40 -4.17 -27.69
N ASP A 430 12.48 -3.93 -28.63
CA ASP A 430 11.06 -3.69 -28.40
C ASP A 430 10.16 -4.90 -28.70
N SER A 431 10.63 -5.93 -29.38
CA SER A 431 9.83 -7.12 -29.70
C SER A 431 10.54 -8.44 -29.39
N CYS A 432 9.75 -9.44 -28.97
CA CYS A 432 10.20 -10.82 -28.87
C CYS A 432 9.47 -11.61 -29.95
N THR A 433 10.19 -12.10 -30.96
CA THR A 433 9.62 -13.06 -31.90
C THR A 433 9.73 -14.44 -31.29
N PHE A 434 8.64 -14.93 -30.70
CA PHE A 434 8.50 -16.34 -30.35
C PHE A 434 7.88 -17.02 -31.57
N ARG A 435 8.69 -17.66 -32.42
CA ARG A 435 8.13 -18.62 -33.37
C ARG A 435 7.59 -19.81 -32.56
N PRO A 436 6.36 -20.29 -32.84
CA PRO A 436 5.73 -21.37 -32.10
C PRO A 436 6.60 -22.63 -32.02
#